data_AF-A0A2D2H6S9-F1
#
_entry.id   AF-A0A2D2H6S9-F1
#
_cell.length_a   1.000
_cell.length_b   1.000
_cell.length_c   1.000
_cell.angle_alpha   90.00
_cell.angle_beta   90.00
_cell.angle_gamma   90.00
#
_symmetry.space_group_name_H-M   'P 1'
#
loop_
_entity.id
_entity.type
_entity.pdbx_description
1 polymer ?
#
loop_
_entity_poly.entity_id
_entity_poly.type
_entity_poly.pdbx_seq_one_letter_code
_entity_poly.pdbx_strand_id
1 'polypeptide(L)'
;MKRGLIQRAALSIAEGWSEYALAGSPVARALGNIDNEGPEVIWARRIGATSLTVDVQHDGAHAFAALGGAAASGLGWAVRLADGTSIAATHATVVDGDTLRLDFASDLPLTGGTLHYGWGYGRLADGSGPGQGNAVYDDRGLPVWTPATGVAVATGALQALSVTQDAAGRNVAALHATGLREVQVSDASGGVTILHGSTAYHAAALDVVALTDGRLVFDVDDAAAQVVRLYKAALNRAPDPGGLQHHIAFLAAGGSLETLAHNFLASAEFQAGGATGAAGSLARIESNVYGTASARIASLSAFSSDGLEQALISISEGRENRANTAGQIEAGIWIPDQTAVPIARLYDAAFGRLPDRGGLENWVAAVKGQKFTFAQLPDLWLTTPEWNAVHGQQSDEAFVSGLYHTALHREPDAGGYAHFLSLLETHSLSRGGVLLAVSESVEHQMLTKANTGSDGVHSGIAFV
;
A
#
# COMPACT_ATOMS: atom_id res chain seq x y z
N MET A 1 7.73 17.07 11.71
CA MET A 1 9.06 16.59 11.25
C MET A 1 9.96 16.03 12.36
N LYS A 2 10.05 16.61 13.57
CA LYS A 2 10.91 16.08 14.66
C LYS A 2 10.34 14.87 15.44
N ARG A 3 9.02 14.68 15.52
CA ARG A 3 8.39 13.57 16.27
C ARG A 3 8.62 12.20 15.61
N GLY A 4 8.35 12.08 14.31
CA GLY A 4 8.55 10.84 13.57
C GLY A 4 10.00 10.35 13.52
N LEU A 5 11.02 11.18 13.77
CA LEU A 5 12.41 10.70 13.84
C LEU A 5 12.71 10.01 15.19
N ILE A 6 12.11 10.51 16.28
CA ILE A 6 12.29 9.95 17.63
C ILE A 6 11.44 8.69 17.80
N GLN A 7 10.22 8.68 17.26
CA GLN A 7 9.32 7.52 17.27
C GLN A 7 9.90 6.36 16.43
N ARG A 8 10.43 6.65 15.23
CA ARG A 8 11.14 5.65 14.42
C ARG A 8 12.40 5.10 15.08
N ALA A 9 13.15 5.92 15.80
CA ALA A 9 14.31 5.46 16.56
C ALA A 9 13.91 4.56 17.74
N ALA A 10 12.85 4.92 18.47
CA ALA A 10 12.34 4.12 19.58
C ALA A 10 11.73 2.78 19.12
N LEU A 11 10.97 2.78 18.02
CA LEU A 11 10.39 1.58 17.40
C LEU A 11 11.49 0.66 16.85
N SER A 12 12.46 1.20 16.10
CA SER A 12 13.60 0.42 15.58
C SER A 12 14.46 -0.18 16.70
N ILE A 13 14.63 0.52 17.83
CA ILE A 13 15.28 -0.02 19.02
C ILE A 13 14.42 -1.11 19.68
N ALA A 14 13.11 -0.92 19.79
CA ALA A 14 12.21 -1.90 20.39
C ALA A 14 12.12 -3.20 19.57
N GLU A 15 12.00 -3.09 18.25
CA GLU A 15 11.97 -4.22 17.30
C GLU A 15 13.30 -4.96 17.29
N GLY A 16 14.42 -4.23 17.19
CA GLY A 16 15.77 -4.81 17.18
C GLY A 16 16.19 -5.45 18.51
N TRP A 17 15.58 -5.04 19.63
CA TRP A 17 15.90 -5.57 20.97
C TRP A 17 14.86 -6.56 21.49
N SER A 18 13.78 -6.81 20.73
CA SER A 18 12.70 -7.73 21.11
C SER A 18 13.20 -9.15 21.36
N GLU A 19 14.22 -9.61 20.62
CA GLU A 19 14.87 -10.92 20.80
C GLU A 19 15.68 -11.03 22.10
N TYR A 20 16.09 -9.89 22.68
CA TYR A 20 16.81 -9.79 23.96
C TYR A 20 15.91 -9.37 25.12
N ALA A 21 14.62 -9.14 24.87
CA ALA A 21 13.68 -8.69 25.88
C ALA A 21 13.43 -9.79 26.92
N LEU A 22 13.36 -9.40 28.20
CA LEU A 22 13.13 -10.34 29.30
C LEU A 22 11.82 -11.11 29.05
N ALA A 23 11.85 -12.44 29.16
CA ALA A 23 10.68 -13.28 28.95
C ALA A 23 9.49 -12.79 29.80
N GLY A 24 8.38 -12.46 29.14
CA GLY A 24 7.18 -11.93 29.78
C GLY A 24 7.13 -10.40 29.93
N SER A 25 8.16 -9.65 29.53
CA SER A 25 8.11 -8.18 29.42
C SER A 25 7.17 -7.72 28.29
N PRO A 26 6.65 -6.48 28.33
CA PRO A 26 5.79 -5.94 27.26
C PRO A 26 6.42 -6.04 25.86
N VAL A 27 7.72 -5.73 25.74
CA VAL A 27 8.46 -5.82 24.47
C VAL A 27 8.58 -7.26 23.97
N ALA A 28 8.86 -8.22 24.85
CA ALA A 28 8.95 -9.64 24.51
C ALA A 28 7.58 -10.24 24.12
N ARG A 29 6.52 -9.83 24.81
CA ARG A 29 5.14 -10.26 24.50
C ARG A 29 4.62 -9.67 23.20
N ALA A 30 5.06 -8.46 22.88
CA ALA A 30 4.67 -7.73 21.68
C ALA A 30 5.56 -8.02 20.47
N LEU A 31 6.59 -8.87 20.61
CA LEU A 31 7.58 -9.16 19.56
C LEU A 31 8.21 -7.88 18.95
N GLY A 32 8.38 -6.83 19.79
CA GLY A 32 8.90 -5.53 19.35
C GLY A 32 7.86 -4.55 18.79
N ASN A 33 6.64 -5.00 18.48
CA ASN A 33 5.54 -4.17 17.99
C ASN A 33 4.78 -3.53 19.17
N ILE A 34 5.38 -2.51 19.77
CA ILE A 34 4.82 -1.85 20.96
C ILE A 34 3.88 -0.73 20.53
N ASP A 35 2.59 -0.94 20.75
CA ASP A 35 1.58 0.11 20.66
C ASP A 35 1.88 1.21 21.69
N ASN A 36 2.20 2.41 21.20
CA ASN A 36 2.67 3.52 22.03
C ASN A 36 2.00 4.87 21.70
N GLU A 37 1.30 4.94 20.58
CA GLU A 37 0.65 6.15 20.08
C GLU A 37 -0.88 6.03 20.16
N GLY A 38 -1.42 4.81 20.18
CA GLY A 38 -2.85 4.58 20.09
C GLY A 38 -3.43 4.97 18.71
N PRO A 39 -4.71 4.72 18.47
CA PRO A 39 -5.34 4.92 17.17
C PRO A 39 -5.32 6.38 16.71
N GLU A 40 -4.66 6.65 15.59
CA GLU A 40 -4.65 7.97 14.95
C GLU A 40 -5.85 8.10 14.03
N VAL A 41 -6.64 9.15 14.17
CA VAL A 41 -7.66 9.49 13.17
C VAL A 41 -6.97 9.94 11.90
N ILE A 42 -7.13 9.13 10.87
CA ILE A 42 -6.60 9.41 9.54
C ILE A 42 -7.66 10.05 8.65
N TRP A 43 -8.95 9.82 8.94
CA TRP A 43 -10.06 10.33 8.13
C TRP A 43 -11.32 10.73 8.87
N ALA A 44 -12.05 11.65 8.25
CA ALA A 44 -13.38 12.09 8.66
C ALA A 44 -14.24 12.38 7.42
N ARG A 45 -15.34 11.68 7.25
CA ARG A 45 -16.17 11.75 6.03
C ARG A 45 -17.64 11.95 6.34
N ARG A 46 -18.26 12.90 5.66
CA ARG A 46 -19.70 13.14 5.80
C ARG A 46 -20.52 12.02 5.13
N ILE A 47 -21.35 11.35 5.93
CA ILE A 47 -22.28 10.29 5.47
C ILE A 47 -23.75 10.72 5.52
N GLY A 48 -24.05 11.89 6.07
CA GLY A 48 -25.38 12.47 6.13
C GLY A 48 -25.34 13.95 6.46
N ALA A 49 -26.50 14.61 6.56
CA ALA A 49 -26.56 16.03 6.91
C ALA A 49 -25.86 16.33 8.25
N THR A 50 -26.01 15.40 9.19
CA THR A 50 -25.61 15.52 10.59
C THR A 50 -24.70 14.38 11.05
N SER A 51 -24.02 13.68 10.13
CA SER A 51 -23.30 12.45 10.49
C SER A 51 -21.97 12.32 9.74
N LEU A 52 -20.94 11.84 10.44
CA LEU A 52 -19.63 11.48 9.89
C LEU A 52 -19.31 10.00 10.13
N THR A 53 -18.56 9.39 9.22
CA THR A 53 -17.67 8.25 9.55
C THR A 53 -16.26 8.78 9.80
N VAL A 54 -15.54 8.12 10.68
CA VAL A 54 -14.20 8.49 11.13
C VAL A 54 -13.38 7.22 11.20
N ASP A 55 -12.33 7.16 10.38
CA ASP A 55 -11.47 5.99 10.30
C ASP A 55 -10.16 6.27 11.04
N VAL A 56 -9.69 5.25 11.76
CA VAL A 56 -8.44 5.33 12.52
C VAL A 56 -7.42 4.32 12.02
N GLN A 57 -6.16 4.70 12.08
CA GLN A 57 -5.05 3.78 11.93
C GLN A 57 -4.63 3.29 13.31
N HIS A 58 -4.73 1.98 13.55
CA HIS A 58 -4.20 1.33 14.75
C HIS A 58 -2.71 1.05 14.59
N ASP A 59 -1.94 1.22 15.67
CA ASP A 59 -0.53 0.83 15.72
C ASP A 59 -0.35 -0.40 16.62
N GLY A 60 -0.74 -1.55 16.07
CA GLY A 60 -0.64 -2.84 16.73
C GLY A 60 -1.98 -3.37 17.25
N ALA A 61 -2.89 -2.52 17.73
CA ALA A 61 -4.27 -2.88 18.06
C ALA A 61 -5.07 -3.35 16.82
N HIS A 62 -6.22 -3.99 17.03
CA HIS A 62 -7.05 -4.52 15.92
C HIS A 62 -8.50 -4.09 15.96
N ALA A 63 -8.94 -3.45 17.05
CA ALA A 63 -10.31 -3.01 17.23
C ALA A 63 -10.41 -1.87 18.24
N PHE A 64 -11.55 -1.19 18.27
CA PHE A 64 -11.93 -0.37 19.42
C PHE A 64 -12.35 -1.21 20.62
N ALA A 65 -12.04 -0.73 21.82
CA ALA A 65 -12.74 -1.18 23.02
C ALA A 65 -14.20 -0.71 22.99
N ALA A 66 -15.06 -1.38 23.77
CA ALA A 66 -16.44 -0.96 23.94
C ALA A 66 -16.51 0.48 24.49
N LEU A 67 -17.33 1.32 23.87
CA LEU A 67 -17.45 2.73 24.25
C LEU A 67 -18.07 2.87 25.64
N GLY A 68 -17.41 3.65 26.50
CA GLY A 68 -18.01 4.15 27.75
C GLY A 68 -19.12 5.17 27.46
N GLY A 69 -20.00 5.44 28.43
CA GLY A 69 -21.17 6.32 28.22
C GLY A 69 -20.83 7.73 27.73
N ALA A 70 -19.73 8.32 28.23
CA ALA A 70 -19.26 9.63 27.78
C ALA A 70 -18.63 9.60 26.38
N ALA A 71 -17.86 8.55 26.06
CA ALA A 71 -17.35 8.37 24.71
C ALA A 71 -18.50 8.17 23.70
N ALA A 72 -19.49 7.37 24.07
CA ALA A 72 -20.69 7.11 23.28
C ALA A 72 -21.57 8.35 23.09
N SER A 73 -21.49 9.36 23.97
CA SER A 73 -22.17 10.65 23.77
C SER A 73 -21.40 11.60 22.84
N GLY A 74 -20.36 11.13 22.14
CA GLY A 74 -19.54 11.95 21.27
C GLY A 74 -18.64 12.96 22.00
N LEU A 75 -18.43 12.79 23.31
CA LEU A 75 -17.63 13.74 24.09
C LEU A 75 -16.23 13.89 23.50
N GLY A 76 -15.81 15.15 23.30
CA GLY A 76 -14.48 15.48 22.78
C GLY A 76 -14.42 15.63 21.26
N TRP A 77 -15.40 15.13 20.52
CA TRP A 77 -15.45 15.29 19.06
C TRP A 77 -16.10 16.60 18.66
N ALA A 78 -15.44 17.36 17.79
CA ALA A 78 -16.02 18.56 17.21
C ALA A 78 -15.50 18.86 15.81
N VAL A 79 -16.38 19.31 14.93
CA VAL A 79 -16.02 19.89 13.63
C VAL A 79 -15.88 21.40 13.80
N ARG A 80 -14.69 21.93 13.49
CA ARG A 80 -14.39 23.37 13.54
C ARG A 80 -14.37 23.95 12.15
N LEU A 81 -15.01 25.10 11.99
CA LEU A 81 -15.10 25.85 10.73
C LEU A 81 -14.07 26.99 10.69
N ALA A 82 -13.80 27.50 9.50
CA ALA A 82 -12.83 28.59 9.29
C ALA A 82 -13.25 29.91 9.98
N ASP A 83 -14.54 30.09 10.25
CA ASP A 83 -15.08 31.26 10.97
C ASP A 83 -15.00 31.13 12.50
N GLY A 84 -14.45 30.02 13.01
CA GLY A 84 -14.32 29.73 14.44
C GLY A 84 -15.52 29.00 15.05
N THR A 85 -16.58 28.74 14.28
CA THR A 85 -17.73 27.93 14.73
C THR A 85 -17.29 26.51 15.02
N SER A 86 -17.81 25.92 16.11
CA SER A 86 -17.52 24.54 16.51
C SER A 86 -18.82 23.77 16.70
N ILE A 87 -18.99 22.67 15.97
CA ILE A 87 -20.15 21.79 16.03
C ILE A 87 -19.74 20.51 16.75
N ALA A 88 -20.21 20.32 17.98
CA ALA A 88 -19.88 19.15 18.79
C ALA A 88 -20.69 17.92 18.37
N ALA A 89 -20.07 16.74 18.43
CA ALA A 89 -20.81 15.49 18.27
C ALA A 89 -21.72 15.26 19.49
N THR A 90 -22.80 14.53 19.25
CA THR A 90 -23.81 14.15 20.24
C THR A 90 -23.81 12.66 20.53
N HIS A 91 -23.31 11.87 19.57
CA HIS A 91 -23.19 10.42 19.70
C HIS A 91 -21.94 9.94 18.95
N ALA A 92 -21.34 8.88 19.47
CA ALA A 92 -20.34 8.08 18.78
C ALA A 92 -20.73 6.61 18.88
N THR A 93 -20.59 5.88 17.78
CA THR A 93 -20.81 4.43 17.73
C THR A 93 -19.67 3.77 16.99
N VAL A 94 -19.19 2.65 17.52
CA VAL A 94 -18.26 1.77 16.79
C VAL A 94 -19.03 1.09 15.67
N VAL A 95 -18.56 1.24 14.43
CA VAL A 95 -19.12 0.59 13.24
C VAL A 95 -18.44 -0.76 13.05
N ASP A 96 -17.10 -0.77 13.08
CA ASP A 96 -16.24 -1.95 12.99
C ASP A 96 -14.89 -1.72 13.71
N GLY A 97 -13.85 -2.48 13.37
CA GLY A 97 -12.57 -2.46 14.09
C GLY A 97 -11.84 -1.11 14.04
N ASP A 98 -12.00 -0.34 12.98
CA ASP A 98 -11.27 0.91 12.72
C ASP A 98 -12.18 2.09 12.36
N THR A 99 -13.48 1.85 12.18
CA THR A 99 -14.46 2.88 11.85
C THR A 99 -15.36 3.26 13.03
N LEU A 100 -15.43 4.56 13.31
CA LEU A 100 -16.44 5.18 14.17
C LEU A 100 -17.47 5.92 13.31
N ARG A 101 -18.71 5.95 13.77
CA ARG A 101 -19.71 6.90 13.32
C ARG A 101 -19.93 7.96 14.38
N LEU A 102 -19.97 9.22 13.97
CA LEU A 102 -20.30 10.37 14.81
C LEU A 102 -21.59 11.03 14.31
N ASP A 103 -22.50 11.36 15.21
CA ASP A 103 -23.73 12.09 14.89
C ASP A 103 -23.77 13.45 15.61
N PHE A 104 -24.33 14.46 14.97
CA PHE A 104 -24.30 15.87 15.38
C PHE A 104 -25.72 16.44 15.52
N ALA A 105 -25.92 17.43 16.39
CA ALA A 105 -27.22 18.10 16.56
C ALA A 105 -27.58 19.08 15.44
N SER A 106 -26.61 19.42 14.58
CA SER A 106 -26.76 20.44 13.55
C SER A 106 -26.09 19.98 12.26
N ASP A 107 -26.58 20.51 11.14
CA ASP A 107 -26.04 20.20 9.83
C ASP A 107 -24.55 20.57 9.76
N LEU A 108 -23.76 19.61 9.30
CA LEU A 108 -22.36 19.81 8.99
C LEU A 108 -22.24 20.55 7.66
N PRO A 109 -21.24 21.43 7.51
CA PRO A 109 -21.03 22.18 6.27
C PRO A 109 -20.86 21.23 5.08
N LEU A 110 -21.26 21.70 3.90
CA LEU A 110 -21.05 20.98 2.63
C LEU A 110 -19.65 21.16 2.05
N THR A 111 -18.87 22.09 2.57
CA THR A 111 -17.49 22.36 2.16
C THR A 111 -16.70 22.91 3.32
N GLY A 112 -15.48 22.40 3.51
CA GLY A 112 -14.62 22.81 4.62
C GLY A 112 -15.05 22.22 5.96
N GLY A 113 -14.28 22.56 7.00
CA GLY A 113 -14.44 22.01 8.33
C GLY A 113 -13.36 20.99 8.67
N THR A 114 -12.91 21.02 9.91
CA THR A 114 -11.84 20.15 10.40
C THR A 114 -12.33 19.43 11.65
N LEU A 115 -12.31 18.11 11.63
CA LEU A 115 -12.59 17.27 12.78
C LEU A 115 -11.42 17.34 13.76
N HIS A 116 -11.75 17.59 15.02
CA HIS A 116 -10.81 17.53 16.14
C HIS A 116 -11.36 16.59 17.19
N TYR A 117 -10.43 15.92 17.88
CA TYR A 117 -10.73 15.14 19.06
C TYR A 117 -9.94 15.68 20.26
N GLY A 118 -10.67 16.04 21.31
CA GLY A 118 -10.15 16.69 22.51
C GLY A 118 -9.42 15.74 23.45
N TRP A 119 -8.34 15.09 23.00
CA TRP A 119 -7.46 14.35 23.91
C TRP A 119 -6.20 15.16 24.25
N GLY A 120 -5.85 15.27 25.54
CA GLY A 120 -4.75 16.09 26.05
C GLY A 120 -5.18 17.30 26.88
N TYR A 121 -4.65 18.50 26.58
CA TYR A 121 -4.71 19.73 27.40
C TYR A 121 -6.12 20.22 27.80
N GLY A 122 -7.18 19.60 27.26
CA GLY A 122 -8.58 19.93 27.53
C GLY A 122 -9.40 18.75 28.05
N ARG A 123 -8.87 17.99 29.02
CA ARG A 123 -9.56 16.99 29.88
C ARG A 123 -10.96 16.56 29.38
N LEU A 124 -11.09 15.31 28.92
CA LEU A 124 -12.38 14.64 28.75
C LEU A 124 -12.97 14.27 30.12
N ALA A 125 -13.33 15.26 30.95
CA ALA A 125 -13.88 15.04 32.28
C ALA A 125 -14.96 16.08 32.58
N ASP A 126 -16.08 15.64 33.16
CA ASP A 126 -17.03 16.50 33.84
C ASP A 126 -16.55 16.76 35.28
N GLY A 127 -16.29 18.03 35.61
CA GLY A 127 -15.87 18.40 36.96
C GLY A 127 -14.44 17.96 37.35
N SER A 128 -14.26 17.51 38.60
CA SER A 128 -12.94 17.24 39.21
C SER A 128 -12.49 15.76 39.16
N GLY A 129 -13.17 14.92 38.38
CA GLY A 129 -12.82 13.49 38.21
C GLY A 129 -11.65 13.23 37.25
N PRO A 130 -11.14 11.99 37.18
CA PRO A 130 -10.18 11.59 36.15
C PRO A 130 -10.87 11.55 34.78
N GLY A 131 -10.18 11.97 33.72
CA GLY A 131 -10.68 11.82 32.34
C GLY A 131 -10.53 10.40 31.76
N GLN A 132 -10.17 9.43 32.59
CA GLN A 132 -10.04 8.03 32.19
C GLN A 132 -11.43 7.40 32.03
N GLY A 133 -11.67 6.69 30.92
CA GLY A 133 -12.95 6.04 30.60
C GLY A 133 -13.91 6.91 29.78
N ASN A 134 -13.56 8.18 29.56
CA ASN A 134 -14.37 9.12 28.78
C ASN A 134 -13.90 9.27 27.32
N ALA A 135 -12.73 8.69 27.00
CA ALA A 135 -12.22 8.66 25.63
C ALA A 135 -12.71 7.40 24.89
N VAL A 136 -12.67 7.45 23.56
CA VAL A 136 -12.60 6.25 22.72
C VAL A 136 -11.22 5.63 22.88
N TYR A 137 -11.17 4.33 23.12
CA TYR A 137 -9.96 3.55 23.27
C TYR A 137 -9.93 2.42 22.25
N ASP A 138 -8.73 1.98 21.88
CA ASP A 138 -8.53 0.69 21.23
C ASP A 138 -8.69 -0.49 22.23
N ASP A 139 -8.59 -1.70 21.70
CA ASP A 139 -8.63 -2.97 22.43
C ASP A 139 -7.39 -3.22 23.33
N ARG A 140 -6.44 -2.29 23.36
CA ARG A 140 -5.25 -2.28 24.23
C ARG A 140 -5.25 -1.16 25.25
N GLY A 141 -6.31 -0.36 25.28
CA GLY A 141 -6.53 0.70 26.25
C GLY A 141 -5.79 2.00 25.94
N LEU A 142 -5.29 2.21 24.72
CA LEU A 142 -4.76 3.49 24.27
C LEU A 142 -5.85 4.33 23.60
N PRO A 143 -5.86 5.65 23.83
CA PRO A 143 -6.93 6.52 23.37
C PRO A 143 -6.74 6.94 21.91
N VAL A 144 -7.87 7.11 21.22
CA VAL A 144 -7.92 7.74 19.90
C VAL A 144 -7.39 9.17 19.98
N TRP A 145 -6.72 9.64 18.92
CA TRP A 145 -6.27 11.02 18.81
C TRP A 145 -6.36 11.54 17.38
N THR A 146 -6.48 12.86 17.23
CA THR A 146 -6.36 13.56 15.93
C THR A 146 -5.06 14.37 15.89
N PRO A 147 -4.43 14.57 14.72
CA PRO A 147 -3.37 15.56 14.57
C PRO A 147 -3.75 16.92 15.17
N ALA A 148 -2.76 17.69 15.63
CA ALA A 148 -3.01 19.01 16.20
C ALA A 148 -3.66 19.99 15.21
N THR A 149 -3.41 19.78 13.91
CA THR A 149 -4.05 20.50 12.81
C THR A 149 -5.51 20.08 12.57
N GLY A 150 -5.95 18.99 13.20
CA GLY A 150 -7.20 18.29 12.93
C GLY A 150 -7.20 17.56 11.58
N VAL A 151 -8.31 16.88 11.28
CA VAL A 151 -8.53 16.08 10.07
C VAL A 151 -9.61 16.75 9.23
N ALA A 152 -9.32 17.05 7.96
CA ALA A 152 -10.29 17.72 7.09
C ALA A 152 -11.54 16.83 6.91
N VAL A 153 -12.73 17.42 7.07
CA VAL A 153 -13.99 16.71 6.83
C VAL A 153 -14.22 16.63 5.33
N ALA A 154 -14.08 15.44 4.78
CA ALA A 154 -14.44 15.16 3.40
C ALA A 154 -15.95 15.34 3.24
N THR A 155 -16.32 16.34 2.45
CA THR A 155 -17.70 16.71 2.16
C THR A 155 -17.96 16.43 0.70
N GLY A 156 -18.39 15.20 0.41
CA GLY A 156 -18.72 14.80 -0.95
C GLY A 156 -19.96 13.93 -0.94
N ALA A 157 -20.98 14.34 -1.71
CA ALA A 157 -21.80 13.34 -2.36
C ALA A 157 -20.84 12.40 -3.10
N LEU A 158 -21.01 11.08 -2.92
CA LEU A 158 -20.24 10.10 -3.65
C LEU A 158 -20.31 10.42 -5.15
N GLN A 159 -19.17 10.68 -5.75
CA GLN A 159 -19.10 10.76 -7.20
C GLN A 159 -19.15 9.33 -7.71
N ALA A 160 -20.12 9.03 -8.58
CA ALA A 160 -20.13 7.74 -9.25
C ALA A 160 -18.85 7.61 -10.08
N LEU A 161 -18.08 6.56 -9.84
CA LEU A 161 -16.94 6.23 -10.66
C LEU A 161 -17.45 5.67 -12.00
N SER A 162 -16.92 6.16 -13.11
CA SER A 162 -17.27 5.64 -14.43
C SER A 162 -16.69 4.24 -14.63
N VAL A 163 -17.55 3.24 -14.45
CA VAL A 163 -17.22 1.81 -14.64
C VAL A 163 -17.63 1.36 -16.03
N THR A 164 -16.75 0.60 -16.67
CA THR A 164 -16.97 -0.06 -17.96
C THR A 164 -16.66 -1.55 -17.82
N GLN A 165 -17.08 -2.37 -18.78
CA GLN A 165 -16.68 -3.79 -18.82
C GLN A 165 -15.57 -3.99 -19.84
N ASP A 166 -14.50 -4.67 -19.44
CA ASP A 166 -13.45 -5.09 -20.35
C ASP A 166 -13.85 -6.33 -21.16
N ALA A 167 -12.97 -6.80 -22.05
CA ALA A 167 -13.23 -7.97 -22.90
C ALA A 167 -13.38 -9.28 -22.11
N ALA A 168 -12.91 -9.33 -20.86
CA ALA A 168 -13.06 -10.45 -19.95
C ALA A 168 -14.34 -10.34 -19.08
N GLY A 169 -15.11 -9.26 -19.23
CA GLY A 169 -16.33 -8.99 -18.46
C GLY A 169 -16.07 -8.33 -17.11
N ARG A 170 -14.83 -7.92 -16.81
CA ARG A 170 -14.49 -7.27 -15.54
C ARG A 170 -14.94 -5.82 -15.55
N ASN A 171 -15.48 -5.38 -14.42
CA ASN A 171 -15.86 -4.00 -14.12
C ASN A 171 -14.60 -3.17 -13.87
N VAL A 172 -14.18 -2.42 -14.89
CA VAL A 172 -12.95 -1.62 -14.85
C VAL A 172 -13.26 -0.13 -14.86
N ALA A 173 -12.50 0.63 -14.08
CA ALA A 173 -12.49 2.08 -14.09
C ALA A 173 -11.06 2.62 -14.26
N ALA A 174 -10.94 3.89 -14.60
CA ALA A 174 -9.66 4.58 -14.66
C ALA A 174 -9.75 5.93 -13.93
N LEU A 175 -8.76 6.21 -13.09
CA LEU A 175 -8.51 7.53 -12.54
C LEU A 175 -7.24 8.07 -13.20
N HIS A 176 -7.43 8.90 -14.22
CA HIS A 176 -6.34 9.56 -14.93
C HIS A 176 -5.59 10.53 -14.04
N ALA A 177 -4.33 10.80 -14.38
CA ALA A 177 -3.45 11.71 -13.64
C ALA A 177 -3.51 11.52 -12.11
N THR A 178 -3.63 10.27 -11.64
CA THR A 178 -3.76 9.93 -10.22
C THR A 178 -2.84 8.75 -9.93
N GLY A 179 -1.97 8.91 -8.94
CA GLY A 179 -1.07 7.85 -8.47
C GLY A 179 -1.62 7.05 -7.32
N LEU A 180 -1.04 5.87 -7.03
CA LEU A 180 -1.43 5.09 -5.85
C LEU A 180 -1.30 5.87 -4.55
N ARG A 181 -0.22 6.65 -4.39
CA ARG A 181 0.05 7.40 -3.14
C ARG A 181 -0.94 8.52 -2.86
N GLU A 182 -1.76 8.86 -3.85
CA GLU A 182 -2.77 9.92 -3.77
C GLU A 182 -4.16 9.35 -3.53
N VAL A 183 -4.29 8.02 -3.58
CA VAL A 183 -5.53 7.32 -3.32
C VAL A 183 -5.45 6.50 -2.06
N GLN A 184 -6.61 6.32 -1.47
CA GLN A 184 -6.80 5.38 -0.39
C GLN A 184 -8.15 4.70 -0.64
N VAL A 185 -8.19 3.40 -0.37
CA VAL A 185 -9.38 2.57 -0.55
C VAL A 185 -10.12 2.50 0.78
N SER A 186 -11.42 2.74 0.74
CA SER A 186 -12.34 2.48 1.84
C SER A 186 -13.47 1.63 1.29
N ASP A 187 -13.68 0.46 1.89
CA ASP A 187 -14.88 -0.32 1.59
C ASP A 187 -16.06 0.26 2.37
N ALA A 188 -17.19 0.41 1.70
CA ALA A 188 -18.45 0.76 2.32
C ALA A 188 -19.45 -0.30 1.92
N SER A 189 -20.27 -0.78 2.86
CA SER A 189 -21.27 -1.81 2.59
C SER A 189 -22.04 -1.55 1.28
N GLY A 190 -21.71 -2.29 0.21
CA GLY A 190 -22.31 -2.13 -1.12
C GLY A 190 -21.40 -1.63 -2.25
N GLY A 191 -20.07 -1.52 -2.07
CA GLY A 191 -19.14 -1.24 -3.16
C GLY A 191 -17.80 -0.61 -2.73
N VAL A 192 -16.91 -0.39 -3.69
CA VAL A 192 -15.59 0.20 -3.44
C VAL A 192 -15.68 1.72 -3.45
N THR A 193 -15.19 2.37 -2.39
CA THR A 193 -14.91 3.81 -2.39
C THR A 193 -13.41 4.08 -2.55
N ILE A 194 -13.05 4.93 -3.50
CA ILE A 194 -11.69 5.44 -3.69
C ILE A 194 -11.67 6.92 -3.34
N LEU A 195 -10.82 7.28 -2.39
CA LEU A 195 -10.63 8.65 -1.94
C LEU A 195 -9.41 9.24 -2.61
N HIS A 196 -9.55 10.42 -3.23
CA HIS A 196 -8.45 11.19 -3.83
C HIS A 196 -8.61 12.67 -3.44
N GLY A 197 -7.73 13.15 -2.57
CA GLY A 197 -7.83 14.50 -2.00
C GLY A 197 -9.13 14.69 -1.22
N SER A 198 -9.97 15.64 -1.65
CA SER A 198 -11.31 15.86 -1.06
C SER A 198 -12.44 15.12 -1.79
N THR A 199 -12.12 14.37 -2.84
CA THR A 199 -13.09 13.68 -3.68
C THR A 199 -13.23 12.22 -3.26
N ALA A 200 -14.48 11.75 -3.16
CA ALA A 200 -14.81 10.35 -2.90
C ALA A 200 -15.51 9.75 -4.13
N TYR A 201 -14.85 8.83 -4.81
CA TYR A 201 -15.39 8.08 -5.93
C TYR A 201 -15.98 6.76 -5.41
N HIS A 202 -17.16 6.36 -5.89
CA HIS A 202 -17.77 5.08 -5.50
C HIS A 202 -18.24 4.29 -6.71
N ALA A 203 -18.03 2.99 -6.65
CA ALA A 203 -18.55 2.01 -7.59
C ALA A 203 -19.17 0.84 -6.82
N ALA A 204 -20.44 0.52 -7.13
CA ALA A 204 -21.14 -0.60 -6.50
C ALA A 204 -20.54 -1.97 -6.89
N ALA A 205 -19.95 -2.06 -8.08
CA ALA A 205 -19.18 -3.20 -8.56
C ALA A 205 -17.94 -2.67 -9.26
N LEU A 206 -16.76 -3.08 -8.79
CA LEU A 206 -15.48 -2.68 -9.32
C LEU A 206 -14.51 -3.84 -9.13
N ASP A 207 -13.95 -4.30 -10.23
CA ASP A 207 -13.00 -5.41 -10.26
C ASP A 207 -11.56 -4.87 -10.33
N VAL A 208 -11.36 -3.79 -11.09
CA VAL A 208 -10.06 -3.15 -11.28
C VAL A 208 -10.22 -1.63 -11.42
N VAL A 209 -9.33 -0.87 -10.77
CA VAL A 209 -9.14 0.55 -11.08
C VAL A 209 -7.71 0.78 -11.59
N ALA A 210 -7.60 1.39 -12.76
CA ALA A 210 -6.34 1.84 -13.33
C ALA A 210 -5.96 3.22 -12.78
N LEU A 211 -4.69 3.35 -12.42
CA LEU A 211 -4.02 4.56 -11.97
C LEU A 211 -2.87 4.86 -12.94
N THR A 212 -2.27 6.05 -12.83
CA THR A 212 -1.17 6.46 -13.72
C THR A 212 0.08 5.54 -13.55
N ASP A 213 0.29 4.98 -12.36
CA ASP A 213 1.46 4.18 -11.99
C ASP A 213 1.18 2.67 -11.81
N GLY A 214 -0.03 2.21 -12.10
CA GLY A 214 -0.41 0.82 -11.90
C GLY A 214 -1.92 0.61 -11.80
N ARG A 215 -2.32 -0.44 -11.08
CA ARG A 215 -3.73 -0.74 -10.85
C ARG A 215 -3.96 -1.36 -9.48
N LEU A 216 -5.15 -1.12 -8.93
CA LEU A 216 -5.68 -1.88 -7.79
C LEU A 216 -6.67 -2.91 -8.31
N VAL A 217 -6.60 -4.12 -7.78
CA VAL A 217 -7.46 -5.25 -8.13
C VAL A 217 -8.28 -5.66 -6.91
N PHE A 218 -9.60 -5.69 -7.09
CA PHE A 218 -10.60 -6.07 -6.08
C PHE A 218 -11.32 -7.37 -6.46
N ASP A 219 -11.15 -7.83 -7.69
CA ASP A 219 -11.73 -9.09 -8.15
C ASP A 219 -11.11 -10.28 -7.41
N VAL A 220 -11.96 -10.98 -6.67
CA VAL A 220 -11.60 -12.16 -5.89
C VAL A 220 -11.17 -13.35 -6.75
N ASP A 221 -11.51 -13.35 -8.03
CA ASP A 221 -11.17 -14.41 -8.98
C ASP A 221 -10.02 -14.03 -9.92
N ASP A 222 -9.49 -12.81 -9.83
CA ASP A 222 -8.31 -12.39 -10.60
C ASP A 222 -7.08 -13.22 -10.23
N ALA A 223 -6.17 -13.38 -11.19
CA ALA A 223 -4.90 -14.08 -11.01
C ALA A 223 -4.09 -13.51 -9.83
N ALA A 224 -4.18 -12.20 -9.57
CA ALA A 224 -3.54 -11.58 -8.41
C ALA A 224 -4.07 -12.14 -7.08
N ALA A 225 -5.39 -12.31 -6.97
CA ALA A 225 -6.04 -12.86 -5.78
C ALA A 225 -5.71 -14.35 -5.59
N GLN A 226 -5.64 -15.11 -6.69
CA GLN A 226 -5.19 -16.52 -6.67
C GLN A 226 -3.74 -16.65 -6.19
N VAL A 227 -2.84 -15.77 -6.65
CA VAL A 227 -1.44 -15.75 -6.19
C VAL A 227 -1.38 -15.42 -4.69
N VAL A 228 -2.10 -14.39 -4.22
CA VAL A 228 -2.18 -14.05 -2.78
C VAL A 228 -2.64 -15.25 -1.95
N ARG A 229 -3.68 -15.96 -2.41
CA ARG A 229 -4.17 -17.17 -1.75
C ARG A 229 -3.17 -18.32 -1.75
N LEU A 230 -2.38 -18.49 -2.82
CA LEU A 230 -1.32 -19.51 -2.86
C LEU A 230 -0.21 -19.18 -1.86
N TYR A 231 0.20 -17.91 -1.75
CA TYR A 231 1.15 -17.48 -0.72
C TYR A 231 0.62 -17.73 0.69
N LYS A 232 -0.64 -17.41 0.97
CA LYS A 232 -1.27 -17.69 2.26
C LYS A 232 -1.29 -19.19 2.56
N ALA A 233 -1.73 -20.02 1.61
CA ALA A 233 -1.86 -21.45 1.82
C ALA A 233 -0.50 -22.17 1.92
N ALA A 234 0.49 -21.82 1.09
CA ALA A 234 1.79 -22.48 1.09
C ALA A 234 2.73 -21.92 2.17
N LEU A 235 2.78 -20.60 2.34
CA LEU A 235 3.83 -19.91 3.09
C LEU A 235 3.31 -19.14 4.32
N ASN A 236 1.99 -19.04 4.51
CA ASN A 236 1.36 -18.29 5.60
C ASN A 236 1.76 -16.81 5.69
N ARG A 237 1.94 -16.15 4.55
CA ARG A 237 2.24 -14.72 4.47
C ARG A 237 1.66 -14.11 3.21
N ALA A 238 1.64 -12.78 3.14
CA ALA A 238 1.38 -12.06 1.90
C ALA A 238 2.60 -12.14 0.95
N PRO A 239 2.39 -12.06 -0.37
CA PRO A 239 3.49 -11.90 -1.31
C PRO A 239 4.18 -10.55 -1.14
N ASP A 240 5.48 -10.51 -1.43
CA ASP A 240 6.12 -9.23 -1.68
C ASP A 240 5.70 -8.72 -3.08
N PRO A 241 5.79 -7.40 -3.34
CA PRO A 241 5.35 -6.81 -4.61
C PRO A 241 6.04 -7.40 -5.85
N GLY A 242 7.35 -7.71 -5.73
CA GLY A 242 8.13 -8.27 -6.83
C GLY A 242 7.73 -9.72 -7.13
N GLY A 243 7.60 -10.54 -6.08
CA GLY A 243 7.11 -11.92 -6.16
C GLY A 243 5.71 -11.99 -6.75
N LEU A 244 4.78 -11.16 -6.24
CA LEU A 244 3.42 -11.06 -6.77
C LEU A 244 3.42 -10.79 -8.28
N GLN A 245 4.15 -9.76 -8.69
CA GLN A 245 4.25 -9.35 -10.09
C GLN A 245 4.86 -10.46 -10.97
N HIS A 246 5.89 -11.15 -10.50
CA HIS A 246 6.51 -12.26 -11.21
C HIS A 246 5.51 -13.40 -11.46
N HIS A 247 4.76 -13.81 -10.44
CA HIS A 247 3.80 -14.91 -10.56
C HIS A 247 2.58 -14.53 -11.40
N ILE A 248 2.09 -13.30 -11.31
CA ILE A 248 1.02 -12.81 -12.21
C ILE A 248 1.50 -12.82 -13.66
N ALA A 249 2.74 -12.38 -13.93
CA ALA A 249 3.29 -12.40 -15.29
C ALA A 249 3.44 -13.84 -15.82
N PHE A 250 3.84 -14.79 -14.98
CA PHE A 250 3.89 -16.20 -15.34
C PHE A 250 2.51 -16.74 -15.76
N LEU A 251 1.46 -16.45 -14.99
CA LEU A 251 0.09 -16.87 -15.33
C LEU A 251 -0.42 -16.16 -16.60
N ALA A 252 -0.15 -14.87 -16.75
CA ALA A 252 -0.50 -14.12 -17.96
C ALA A 252 0.20 -14.64 -19.23
N ALA A 253 1.39 -15.23 -19.10
CA ALA A 253 2.11 -15.89 -20.18
C ALA A 253 1.61 -17.31 -20.50
N GLY A 254 0.52 -17.77 -19.86
CA GLY A 254 -0.07 -19.08 -20.07
C GLY A 254 0.44 -20.18 -19.12
N GLY A 255 1.21 -19.82 -18.10
CA GLY A 255 1.56 -20.74 -17.02
C GLY A 255 0.32 -21.22 -16.25
N SER A 256 0.34 -22.46 -15.74
CA SER A 256 -0.78 -23.02 -14.97
C SER A 256 -0.61 -22.81 -13.46
N LEU A 257 -1.73 -22.75 -12.74
CA LEU A 257 -1.72 -22.76 -11.26
C LEU A 257 -1.05 -24.03 -10.71
N GLU A 258 -1.14 -25.16 -11.43
CA GLU A 258 -0.45 -26.41 -11.07
C GLU A 258 1.07 -26.25 -11.08
N THR A 259 1.62 -25.66 -12.14
CA THR A 259 3.07 -25.38 -12.20
C THR A 259 3.46 -24.37 -11.13
N LEU A 260 2.62 -23.37 -10.89
CA LEU A 260 2.87 -22.39 -9.84
C LEU A 260 2.87 -23.04 -8.44
N ALA A 261 1.88 -23.87 -8.12
CA ALA A 261 1.79 -24.63 -6.89
C ALA A 261 3.00 -25.56 -6.70
N HIS A 262 3.42 -26.26 -7.76
CA HIS A 262 4.65 -27.04 -7.76
C HIS A 262 5.87 -26.20 -7.37
N ASN A 263 6.03 -25.01 -7.96
CA ASN A 263 7.14 -24.10 -7.66
C ASN A 263 7.11 -23.62 -6.19
N PHE A 264 5.93 -23.35 -5.62
CA PHE A 264 5.82 -23.03 -4.19
C PHE A 264 6.27 -24.20 -3.32
N LEU A 265 5.81 -25.41 -3.61
CA LEU A 265 6.19 -26.62 -2.87
C LEU A 265 7.68 -26.92 -2.99
N ALA A 266 8.28 -26.69 -4.16
CA ALA A 266 9.71 -26.89 -4.40
C ALA A 266 10.60 -25.75 -3.87
N SER A 267 10.01 -24.61 -3.47
CA SER A 267 10.77 -23.45 -3.03
C SER A 267 11.57 -23.72 -1.75
N ALA A 268 12.75 -23.10 -1.64
CA ALA A 268 13.55 -23.19 -0.41
C ALA A 268 12.79 -22.71 0.83
N GLU A 269 11.89 -21.73 0.67
CA GLU A 269 11.07 -21.18 1.74
C GLU A 269 10.04 -22.19 2.25
N PHE A 270 9.37 -22.92 1.35
CA PHE A 270 8.50 -24.01 1.75
C PHE A 270 9.30 -25.16 2.37
N GLN A 271 10.44 -25.54 1.80
CA GLN A 271 11.25 -26.62 2.37
C GLN A 271 11.84 -26.26 3.76
N ALA A 272 12.17 -25.00 4.01
CA ALA A 272 12.74 -24.54 5.27
C ALA A 272 11.76 -24.62 6.46
N GLY A 273 10.44 -24.60 6.22
CA GLY A 273 9.44 -24.64 7.29
C GLY A 273 9.18 -26.04 7.88
N GLY A 274 10.08 -27.01 7.69
CA GLY A 274 10.13 -28.25 8.47
C GLY A 274 9.11 -29.32 8.11
N ALA A 275 8.37 -29.16 7.01
CA ALA A 275 7.47 -30.21 6.51
C ALA A 275 8.29 -31.37 5.94
N THR A 276 8.04 -32.60 6.42
CA THR A 276 8.72 -33.81 5.94
C THR A 276 7.74 -34.75 5.24
N GLY A 277 8.06 -35.11 3.99
CA GLY A 277 7.21 -35.94 3.14
C GLY A 277 5.88 -35.28 2.76
N ALA A 278 5.07 -36.01 1.99
CA ALA A 278 3.79 -35.50 1.49
C ALA A 278 2.78 -35.22 2.63
N ALA A 279 2.72 -36.10 3.65
CA ALA A 279 1.83 -35.93 4.79
C ALA A 279 2.17 -34.69 5.63
N GLY A 280 3.46 -34.45 5.89
CA GLY A 280 3.90 -33.25 6.61
C GLY A 280 3.65 -31.96 5.82
N SER A 281 3.82 -32.01 4.49
CA SER A 281 3.55 -30.87 3.61
C SER A 281 2.07 -30.51 3.59
N LEU A 282 1.18 -31.51 3.47
CA LEU A 282 -0.26 -31.31 3.53
C LEU A 282 -0.69 -30.73 4.88
N ALA A 283 -0.20 -31.29 6.00
CA ALA A 283 -0.53 -30.81 7.33
C ALA A 283 -0.14 -29.34 7.55
N ARG A 284 0.99 -28.90 6.95
CA ARG A 284 1.38 -27.49 6.99
C ARG A 284 0.42 -26.61 6.18
N ILE A 285 0.09 -26.99 4.95
CA ILE A 285 -0.84 -26.24 4.11
C ILE A 285 -2.19 -26.07 4.82
N GLU A 286 -2.69 -27.15 5.42
CA GLU A 286 -3.91 -27.12 6.24
C GLU A 286 -3.76 -26.18 7.44
N SER A 287 -2.65 -26.27 8.19
CA SER A 287 -2.42 -25.40 9.34
C SER A 287 -2.34 -23.91 8.97
N ASN A 288 -1.82 -23.58 7.79
CA ASN A 288 -1.73 -22.19 7.33
C ASN A 288 -3.11 -21.56 7.05
N VAL A 289 -4.08 -22.38 6.62
CA VAL A 289 -5.43 -21.94 6.25
C VAL A 289 -6.42 -22.08 7.41
N TYR A 290 -6.42 -23.21 8.11
CA TYR A 290 -7.43 -23.54 9.13
C TYR A 290 -6.94 -23.32 10.57
N GLY A 291 -5.65 -23.01 10.77
CA GLY A 291 -5.05 -22.88 12.11
C GLY A 291 -4.92 -24.19 12.87
N THR A 292 -4.45 -24.12 14.13
CA THR A 292 -4.18 -25.29 14.99
C THR A 292 -5.42 -25.81 15.74
N ALA A 293 -6.52 -25.05 15.72
CA ALA A 293 -7.77 -25.37 16.40
C ALA A 293 -8.91 -25.63 15.40
N SER A 294 -8.69 -26.53 14.45
CA SER A 294 -9.76 -27.21 13.71
C SER A 294 -9.31 -28.62 13.34
N ALA A 295 -9.07 -29.42 14.37
CA ALA A 295 -9.17 -30.86 14.25
C ALA A 295 -10.63 -31.25 13.94
N ARG A 296 -10.98 -31.39 12.66
CA ARG A 296 -11.95 -32.38 12.15
C ARG A 296 -11.51 -32.79 10.74
N ILE A 297 -10.68 -33.82 10.58
CA ILE A 297 -11.09 -35.24 10.44
C ILE A 297 -12.00 -35.54 9.22
N ALA A 298 -12.36 -34.57 8.37
CA ALA A 298 -13.29 -34.82 7.24
C ALA A 298 -12.68 -34.96 5.84
N SER A 299 -11.42 -34.56 5.58
CA SER A 299 -10.89 -34.48 4.20
C SER A 299 -9.63 -35.32 3.90
N LEU A 300 -9.06 -36.03 4.90
CA LEU A 300 -7.89 -36.89 4.68
C LEU A 300 -8.13 -38.03 3.67
N SER A 301 -9.37 -38.34 3.34
CA SER A 301 -9.75 -39.30 2.28
C SER A 301 -10.05 -38.66 0.92
N ALA A 302 -9.98 -37.33 0.79
CA ALA A 302 -10.17 -36.62 -0.48
C ALA A 302 -8.84 -36.28 -1.18
N PHE A 303 -7.71 -36.27 -0.46
CA PHE A 303 -6.38 -35.98 -1.03
C PHE A 303 -5.61 -37.21 -1.51
N SER A 304 -6.17 -38.42 -1.40
CA SER A 304 -5.44 -39.67 -1.66
C SER A 304 -5.49 -40.17 -3.11
N SER A 305 -5.63 -39.30 -4.12
CA SER A 305 -5.42 -39.68 -5.54
C SER A 305 -4.80 -38.62 -6.46
N ASP A 306 -4.88 -37.32 -6.13
CA ASP A 306 -4.68 -36.24 -7.11
C ASP A 306 -3.33 -35.48 -7.00
N GLY A 307 -2.48 -35.83 -6.02
CA GLY A 307 -1.16 -35.19 -5.82
C GLY A 307 -1.19 -33.96 -4.90
N LEU A 308 0.00 -33.55 -4.42
CA LEU A 308 0.15 -32.50 -3.40
C LEU A 308 -0.09 -31.09 -3.99
N GLU A 309 0.22 -30.89 -5.26
CA GLU A 309 -0.05 -29.67 -6.03
C GLU A 309 -1.55 -29.40 -6.10
N GLN A 310 -2.33 -30.41 -6.49
CA GLN A 310 -3.79 -30.30 -6.54
C GLN A 310 -4.38 -30.07 -5.14
N ALA A 311 -3.74 -30.64 -4.11
CA ALA A 311 -4.12 -30.39 -2.73
C ALA A 311 -3.93 -28.93 -2.32
N LEU A 312 -2.75 -28.37 -2.62
CA LEU A 312 -2.44 -26.97 -2.37
C LEU A 312 -3.45 -26.06 -3.08
N ILE A 313 -3.73 -26.30 -4.37
CA ILE A 313 -4.69 -25.49 -5.14
C ILE A 313 -6.08 -25.57 -4.53
N SER A 314 -6.55 -26.79 -4.21
CA SER A 314 -7.91 -27.00 -3.69
C SER A 314 -8.11 -26.35 -2.32
N ILE A 315 -7.10 -26.40 -1.45
CA ILE A 315 -7.13 -25.71 -0.15
C ILE A 315 -7.00 -24.20 -0.34
N SER A 316 -6.12 -23.75 -1.24
CA SER A 316 -5.87 -22.34 -1.53
C SER A 316 -7.10 -21.63 -2.06
N GLU A 317 -7.86 -22.27 -2.96
CA GLU A 317 -9.09 -21.73 -3.54
C GLU A 317 -10.35 -22.09 -2.74
N GLY A 318 -10.19 -22.82 -1.63
CA GLY A 318 -11.27 -23.20 -0.74
C GLY A 318 -11.91 -22.01 -0.03
N ARG A 319 -13.15 -22.21 0.46
CA ARG A 319 -13.95 -21.17 1.14
C ARG A 319 -13.18 -20.49 2.27
N GLU A 320 -12.50 -21.26 3.11
CA GLU A 320 -11.81 -20.71 4.29
C GLU A 320 -10.67 -19.78 3.89
N ASN A 321 -9.83 -20.19 2.94
CA ASN A 321 -8.70 -19.37 2.52
C ASN A 321 -9.14 -18.12 1.75
N ARG A 322 -10.25 -18.22 0.99
CA ARG A 322 -10.91 -17.06 0.39
C ARG A 322 -11.41 -16.09 1.47
N ALA A 323 -11.99 -16.57 2.57
CA ALA A 323 -12.37 -15.73 3.70
C ALA A 323 -11.14 -15.11 4.39
N ASN A 324 -10.08 -15.87 4.62
CA ASN A 324 -8.84 -15.39 5.24
C ASN A 324 -8.11 -14.30 4.44
N THR A 325 -8.35 -14.22 3.12
CA THR A 325 -7.72 -13.26 2.22
C THR A 325 -8.66 -12.15 1.75
N ALA A 326 -9.95 -12.22 2.12
CA ALA A 326 -10.97 -11.28 1.69
C ALA A 326 -10.59 -9.83 2.01
N GLY A 327 -10.21 -9.53 3.26
CA GLY A 327 -9.82 -8.18 3.65
C GLY A 327 -8.63 -7.60 2.88
N GLN A 328 -7.67 -8.45 2.45
CA GLN A 328 -6.56 -7.99 1.62
C GLN A 328 -7.01 -7.67 0.18
N ILE A 329 -7.98 -8.41 -0.35
CA ILE A 329 -8.53 -8.19 -1.68
C ILE A 329 -9.46 -6.98 -1.67
N GLU A 330 -10.29 -6.83 -0.64
CA GLU A 330 -11.18 -5.68 -0.40
C GLU A 330 -10.39 -4.37 -0.26
N ALA A 331 -9.22 -4.40 0.38
CA ALA A 331 -8.30 -3.26 0.43
C ALA A 331 -7.68 -2.90 -0.95
N GLY A 332 -7.80 -3.79 -1.94
CA GLY A 332 -7.24 -3.64 -3.27
C GLY A 332 -5.81 -4.13 -3.37
N ILE A 333 -5.59 -5.15 -4.20
CA ILE A 333 -4.24 -5.65 -4.49
C ILE A 333 -3.53 -4.68 -5.43
N TRP A 334 -2.49 -4.03 -4.95
CA TRP A 334 -1.66 -3.15 -5.76
C TRP A 334 -0.77 -3.91 -6.73
N ILE A 335 -0.83 -3.54 -8.01
CA ILE A 335 0.04 -4.07 -9.06
C ILE A 335 0.69 -2.89 -9.81
N PRO A 336 1.99 -2.66 -9.61
CA PRO A 336 2.72 -1.60 -10.32
C PRO A 336 2.67 -1.79 -11.83
N ASP A 337 2.63 -0.68 -12.56
CA ASP A 337 2.81 -0.69 -14.01
C ASP A 337 4.28 -0.91 -14.37
N GLN A 338 4.56 -2.03 -15.03
CA GLN A 338 5.91 -2.42 -15.44
C GLN A 338 6.56 -1.43 -16.42
N THR A 339 5.77 -0.57 -17.05
CA THR A 339 6.24 0.50 -17.95
C THR A 339 6.46 1.80 -17.20
N ALA A 340 5.60 2.13 -16.23
CA ALA A 340 5.68 3.39 -15.50
C ALA A 340 6.89 3.43 -14.56
N VAL A 341 7.18 2.34 -13.85
CA VAL A 341 8.26 2.29 -12.85
C VAL A 341 9.64 2.54 -13.47
N PRO A 342 10.04 1.89 -14.60
CA PRO A 342 11.31 2.21 -15.26
C PRO A 342 11.35 3.64 -15.84
N ILE A 343 10.23 4.17 -16.33
CA ILE A 343 10.18 5.56 -16.81
C ILE A 343 10.40 6.56 -15.66
N ALA A 344 9.83 6.31 -14.48
CA ALA A 344 10.06 7.15 -13.31
C ALA A 344 11.53 7.12 -12.86
N ARG A 345 12.20 5.96 -12.94
CA ARG A 345 13.66 5.90 -12.73
C ARG A 345 14.45 6.66 -13.77
N LEU A 346 14.05 6.64 -15.05
CA LEU A 346 14.70 7.47 -16.07
C LEU A 346 14.59 8.96 -15.75
N TYR A 347 13.43 9.43 -15.25
CA TYR A 347 13.27 10.81 -14.78
C TYR A 347 14.21 11.14 -13.63
N ASP A 348 14.30 10.26 -12.64
CA ASP A 348 15.19 10.43 -11.48
C ASP A 348 16.65 10.49 -11.91
N ALA A 349 17.10 9.55 -12.75
CA ALA A 349 18.47 9.49 -13.23
C ALA A 349 18.86 10.68 -14.13
N ALA A 350 17.94 11.11 -15.02
CA ALA A 350 18.22 12.20 -15.95
C ALA A 350 18.14 13.58 -15.26
N PHE A 351 17.13 13.80 -14.43
CA PHE A 351 16.77 15.14 -13.97
C PHE A 351 16.85 15.32 -12.46
N GLY A 352 17.16 14.27 -11.69
CA GLY A 352 17.22 14.33 -10.23
C GLY A 352 15.87 14.58 -9.58
N ARG A 353 14.78 14.22 -10.27
CA ARG A 353 13.41 14.42 -9.83
C ARG A 353 12.50 13.32 -10.35
N LEU A 354 11.40 13.08 -9.65
CA LEU A 354 10.34 12.19 -10.09
C LEU A 354 9.47 12.86 -11.17
N PRO A 355 8.75 12.07 -12.00
CA PRO A 355 7.89 12.61 -13.03
C PRO A 355 6.67 13.32 -12.45
N ASP A 356 6.12 14.28 -13.20
CA ASP A 356 4.74 14.70 -12.98
C ASP A 356 3.77 13.67 -13.61
N ARG A 357 2.51 13.70 -13.14
CA ARG A 357 1.46 12.77 -13.57
C ARG A 357 1.26 12.75 -15.09
N GLY A 358 1.16 13.93 -15.70
CA GLY A 358 0.89 14.07 -17.13
C GLY A 358 2.07 13.61 -17.99
N GLY A 359 3.30 13.96 -17.58
CA GLY A 359 4.53 13.48 -18.21
C GLY A 359 4.62 11.96 -18.20
N LEU A 360 4.41 11.33 -17.04
CA LEU A 360 4.45 9.87 -16.93
C LEU A 360 3.37 9.20 -17.78
N GLU A 361 2.12 9.67 -17.69
CA GLU A 361 1.00 9.11 -18.46
C GLU A 361 1.26 9.16 -19.97
N ASN A 362 1.80 10.28 -20.47
CA ASN A 362 2.15 10.44 -21.89
C ASN A 362 3.22 9.45 -22.35
N TRP A 363 4.29 9.25 -21.56
CA TRP A 363 5.36 8.32 -21.93
C TRP A 363 4.93 6.86 -21.82
N VAL A 364 4.16 6.50 -20.80
CA VAL A 364 3.57 5.16 -20.65
C VAL A 364 2.65 4.86 -21.83
N ALA A 365 1.79 5.81 -22.22
CA ALA A 365 0.92 5.67 -23.39
C ALA A 365 1.72 5.51 -24.70
N ALA A 366 2.80 6.26 -24.87
CA ALA A 366 3.67 6.14 -26.05
C ALA A 366 4.34 4.75 -26.14
N VAL A 367 4.77 4.18 -25.02
CA VAL A 367 5.38 2.84 -24.99
C VAL A 367 4.34 1.73 -25.18
N LYS A 368 3.24 1.77 -24.44
CA LYS A 368 2.17 0.77 -24.56
C LYS A 368 1.47 0.81 -25.91
N GLY A 369 1.33 2.00 -26.50
CA GLY A 369 0.84 2.20 -27.86
C GLY A 369 1.84 1.80 -28.95
N GLN A 370 3.01 1.26 -28.57
CA GLN A 370 4.10 0.83 -29.46
C GLN A 370 4.63 1.93 -30.39
N LYS A 371 4.44 3.19 -30.02
CA LYS A 371 5.01 4.34 -30.75
C LYS A 371 6.54 4.35 -30.60
N PHE A 372 7.02 4.01 -29.41
CA PHE A 372 8.43 3.84 -29.07
C PHE A 372 8.60 2.64 -28.14
N THR A 373 9.79 2.05 -28.11
CA THR A 373 10.16 1.09 -27.06
C THR A 373 10.76 1.83 -25.86
N PHE A 374 10.71 1.23 -24.67
CA PHE A 374 11.36 1.79 -23.48
C PHE A 374 12.85 2.11 -23.73
N ALA A 375 13.56 1.23 -24.43
CA ALA A 375 14.97 1.41 -24.77
C ALA A 375 15.24 2.61 -25.71
N GLN A 376 14.24 3.07 -26.46
CA GLN A 376 14.34 4.23 -27.35
C GLN A 376 14.05 5.55 -26.65
N LEU A 377 13.36 5.54 -25.50
CA LEU A 377 12.95 6.77 -24.82
C LEU A 377 14.13 7.68 -24.43
N PRO A 378 15.24 7.17 -23.86
CA PRO A 378 16.37 8.01 -23.50
C PRO A 378 16.91 8.81 -24.69
N ASP A 379 17.10 8.18 -25.85
CA ASP A 379 17.58 8.87 -27.06
C ASP A 379 16.57 9.88 -27.60
N LEU A 380 15.27 9.62 -27.44
CA LEU A 380 14.25 10.59 -27.79
C LEU A 380 14.32 11.82 -26.86
N TRP A 381 14.59 11.64 -25.58
CA TRP A 381 14.67 12.73 -24.61
C TRP A 381 15.81 13.71 -24.92
N LEU A 382 16.90 13.25 -25.54
CA LEU A 382 18.00 14.12 -26.01
C LEU A 382 17.51 15.26 -26.92
N THR A 383 16.38 15.07 -27.60
CA THR A 383 15.77 16.07 -28.50
C THR A 383 14.83 17.05 -27.80
N THR A 384 14.55 16.84 -26.52
CA THR A 384 13.58 17.66 -25.76
C THR A 384 14.21 18.97 -25.27
N PRO A 385 13.43 20.05 -25.11
CA PRO A 385 13.91 21.28 -24.50
C PRO A 385 14.44 21.08 -23.07
N GLU A 386 13.79 20.20 -22.30
CA GLU A 386 14.18 19.90 -20.92
C GLU A 386 15.58 19.27 -20.85
N TRP A 387 15.87 18.28 -21.70
CA TRP A 387 17.21 17.71 -21.79
C TRP A 387 18.26 18.76 -22.15
N ASN A 388 17.99 19.60 -23.14
CA ASN A 388 18.95 20.62 -23.57
C ASN A 388 19.21 21.67 -22.49
N ALA A 389 18.21 21.97 -21.65
CA ALA A 389 18.37 22.88 -20.52
C ALA A 389 19.28 22.31 -19.41
N VAL A 390 19.25 20.99 -19.19
CA VAL A 390 20.02 20.33 -18.11
C VAL A 390 21.39 19.83 -18.60
N HIS A 391 21.44 19.19 -19.77
CA HIS A 391 22.62 18.46 -20.27
C HIS A 391 23.22 19.03 -21.56
N GLY A 392 22.52 19.92 -22.27
CA GLY A 392 22.88 20.29 -23.65
C GLY A 392 24.25 20.95 -23.83
N GLN A 393 24.80 21.56 -22.78
CA GLN A 393 26.11 22.23 -22.80
C GLN A 393 27.22 21.42 -22.10
N GLN A 394 26.93 20.23 -21.60
CA GLN A 394 27.88 19.40 -20.86
C GLN A 394 28.80 18.65 -21.82
N SER A 395 30.09 18.51 -21.45
CA SER A 395 30.96 17.51 -22.06
C SER A 395 30.55 16.10 -21.65
N ASP A 396 31.08 15.06 -22.31
CA ASP A 396 30.77 13.67 -21.95
C ASP A 396 31.28 13.34 -20.53
N GLU A 397 32.43 13.90 -20.13
CA GLU A 397 32.98 13.83 -18.77
C GLU A 397 32.02 14.38 -17.73
N ALA A 398 31.55 15.61 -17.96
CA ALA A 398 30.61 16.27 -17.05
C ALA A 398 29.26 15.55 -17.00
N PHE A 399 28.80 15.02 -18.13
CA PHE A 399 27.57 14.24 -18.22
C PHE A 399 27.65 12.94 -17.42
N VAL A 400 28.70 12.13 -17.64
CA VAL A 400 28.88 10.86 -16.91
C VAL A 400 29.03 11.12 -15.41
N SER A 401 29.87 12.09 -15.02
CA SER A 401 30.01 12.46 -13.60
C SER A 401 28.68 12.92 -12.99
N GLY A 402 27.91 13.74 -13.71
CA GLY A 402 26.59 14.19 -13.28
C GLY A 402 25.60 13.05 -13.04
N LEU A 403 25.59 12.00 -13.86
CA LEU A 403 24.73 10.83 -13.66
C LEU A 403 25.09 10.06 -12.39
N TYR A 404 26.37 9.88 -12.06
CA TYR A 404 26.79 9.25 -10.81
C TYR A 404 26.31 10.03 -9.58
N HIS A 405 26.35 11.36 -9.63
CA HIS A 405 25.84 12.19 -8.54
C HIS A 405 24.33 12.17 -8.42
N THR A 406 23.64 12.30 -9.55
CA THR A 406 22.19 12.46 -9.60
C THR A 406 21.50 11.13 -9.31
N ALA A 407 21.85 10.09 -10.05
CA ALA A 407 21.23 8.77 -9.95
C ALA A 407 21.83 7.96 -8.79
N LEU A 408 23.16 7.88 -8.70
CA LEU A 408 23.83 6.93 -7.78
C LEU A 408 24.21 7.57 -6.44
N HIS A 409 24.02 8.88 -6.28
CA HIS A 409 24.38 9.65 -5.08
C HIS A 409 25.82 9.44 -4.59
N ARG A 410 26.76 9.24 -5.53
CA ARG A 410 28.17 9.03 -5.23
C ARG A 410 29.09 9.57 -6.31
N GLU A 411 30.38 9.61 -6.01
CA GLU A 411 31.42 9.89 -7.00
C GLU A 411 31.58 8.70 -7.98
N PRO A 412 31.98 8.97 -9.24
CA PRO A 412 32.36 7.92 -10.17
C PRO A 412 33.56 7.14 -9.66
N ASP A 413 33.48 5.81 -9.71
CA ASP A 413 34.67 4.99 -9.60
C ASP A 413 35.47 5.06 -10.90
N ALA A 414 36.81 4.96 -10.79
CA ALA A 414 37.70 5.16 -11.94
C ALA A 414 37.43 4.19 -13.11
N GLY A 415 37.00 2.96 -12.79
CA GLY A 415 36.72 1.92 -13.79
C GLY A 415 35.42 2.20 -14.56
N GLY A 416 34.30 2.39 -13.86
CA GLY A 416 33.00 2.68 -14.44
C GLY A 416 32.99 3.99 -15.22
N TYR A 417 33.65 5.02 -14.69
CA TYR A 417 33.81 6.30 -15.38
C TYR A 417 34.54 6.15 -16.72
N ALA A 418 35.71 5.50 -16.72
CA ALA A 418 36.48 5.26 -17.95
C ALA A 418 35.72 4.36 -18.94
N HIS A 419 34.94 3.39 -18.44
CA HIS A 419 34.13 2.52 -19.27
C HIS A 419 33.04 3.28 -20.03
N PHE A 420 32.24 4.11 -19.34
CA PHE A 420 31.19 4.88 -20.01
C PHE A 420 31.74 5.92 -20.98
N LEU A 421 32.85 6.59 -20.63
CA LEU A 421 33.50 7.51 -21.57
C LEU A 421 33.98 6.81 -22.82
N SER A 422 34.62 5.64 -22.69
CA SER A 422 35.05 4.87 -23.86
C SER A 422 33.87 4.44 -24.75
N LEU A 423 32.72 4.10 -24.16
CA LEU A 423 31.51 3.78 -24.94
C LEU A 423 30.95 4.99 -25.70
N LEU A 424 31.03 6.19 -25.13
CA LEU A 424 30.63 7.44 -25.79
C LEU A 424 31.61 7.84 -26.90
N GLU A 425 32.92 7.79 -26.61
CA GLU A 425 33.99 8.12 -27.56
C GLU A 425 33.99 7.20 -28.79
N THR A 426 33.73 5.91 -28.59
CA THR A 426 33.62 4.92 -29.68
C THR A 426 32.26 4.91 -30.36
N HIS A 427 31.31 5.72 -29.87
CA HIS A 427 29.90 5.73 -30.30
C HIS A 427 29.22 4.35 -30.19
N SER A 428 29.71 3.48 -29.31
CA SER A 428 29.09 2.19 -29.01
C SER A 428 27.79 2.36 -28.22
N LEU A 429 27.70 3.43 -27.42
CA LEU A 429 26.46 3.93 -26.84
C LEU A 429 26.30 5.43 -27.11
N SER A 430 25.07 5.87 -27.25
CA SER A 430 24.69 7.28 -27.13
C SER A 430 24.65 7.70 -25.65
N ARG A 431 24.51 9.01 -25.40
CA ARG A 431 24.21 9.50 -24.04
C ARG A 431 22.90 8.92 -23.49
N GLY A 432 21.90 8.70 -24.35
CA GLY A 432 20.67 8.00 -23.97
C GLY A 432 20.92 6.55 -23.55
N GLY A 433 21.80 5.84 -24.26
CA GLY A 433 22.22 4.48 -23.88
C GLY A 433 22.94 4.42 -22.53
N VAL A 434 23.82 5.39 -22.24
CA VAL A 434 24.48 5.51 -20.92
C VAL A 434 23.47 5.81 -19.82
N LEU A 435 22.55 6.76 -20.03
CA LEU A 435 21.47 7.05 -19.09
C LEU A 435 20.65 5.80 -18.78
N LEU A 436 20.26 5.03 -19.80
CA LEU A 436 19.50 3.80 -19.63
C LEU A 436 20.26 2.79 -18.76
N ALA A 437 21.55 2.59 -19.04
CA ALA A 437 22.40 1.66 -18.32
C ALA A 437 22.54 2.03 -16.83
N VAL A 438 22.70 3.33 -16.53
CA VAL A 438 22.77 3.82 -15.14
C VAL A 438 21.41 3.70 -14.45
N SER A 439 20.33 4.16 -15.10
CA SER A 439 18.96 4.13 -14.57
C SER A 439 18.50 2.73 -14.19
N GLU A 440 18.86 1.73 -14.99
CA GLU A 440 18.46 0.34 -14.80
C GLU A 440 19.52 -0.52 -14.12
N SER A 441 20.59 0.10 -13.60
CA SER A 441 21.54 -0.58 -12.73
C SER A 441 20.85 -1.07 -11.45
N VAL A 442 21.30 -2.21 -10.92
CA VAL A 442 20.78 -2.75 -9.64
C VAL A 442 20.92 -1.73 -8.52
N GLU A 443 22.01 -0.97 -8.50
CA GLU A 443 22.26 0.10 -7.53
C GLU A 443 21.17 1.19 -7.60
N HIS A 444 20.90 1.72 -8.79
CA HIS A 444 19.88 2.75 -8.96
C HIS A 444 18.46 2.25 -8.65
N GLN A 445 18.13 1.02 -9.08
CA GLN A 445 16.85 0.38 -8.76
C GLN A 445 16.65 0.24 -7.25
N MET A 446 17.71 -0.06 -6.49
CA MET A 446 17.65 -0.11 -5.02
C MET A 446 17.46 1.28 -4.40
N LEU A 447 18.20 2.29 -4.86
CA LEU A 447 18.12 3.66 -4.35
C LEU A 447 16.73 4.28 -4.56
N THR A 448 16.11 4.01 -5.71
CA THR A 448 14.81 4.59 -6.09
C THR A 448 13.60 3.76 -5.65
N LYS A 449 13.80 2.60 -5.03
CA LYS A 449 12.73 1.65 -4.67
C LYS A 449 11.63 2.30 -3.82
N ALA A 450 12.02 3.13 -2.84
CA ALA A 450 11.10 3.83 -1.94
C ALA A 450 10.27 4.92 -2.63
N ASN A 451 10.67 5.39 -3.81
CA ASN A 451 10.01 6.48 -4.54
C ASN A 451 9.29 6.01 -5.81
N THR A 452 9.72 4.90 -6.40
CA THR A 452 9.23 4.43 -7.70
C THR A 452 8.57 3.05 -7.64
N GLY A 453 8.78 2.30 -6.56
CA GLY A 453 8.29 0.93 -6.41
C GLY A 453 7.57 0.72 -5.10
N SER A 454 7.64 -0.53 -4.62
CA SER A 454 7.05 -0.93 -3.34
C SER A 454 8.12 -1.53 -2.44
N ASP A 455 8.36 -0.93 -1.28
CA ASP A 455 9.41 -1.30 -0.31
C ASP A 455 8.88 -1.97 0.96
N GLY A 456 7.57 -2.23 1.02
CA GLY A 456 6.87 -2.78 2.19
C GLY A 456 6.26 -1.71 3.11
N VAL A 457 6.69 -0.45 2.97
CA VAL A 457 6.15 0.71 3.71
C VAL A 457 5.43 1.67 2.75
N HIS A 458 6.03 1.89 1.59
CA HIS A 458 5.52 2.73 0.51
C HIS A 458 5.22 1.86 -0.71
N SER A 459 4.18 2.22 -1.46
CA SER A 459 3.85 1.63 -2.75
C SER A 459 3.51 2.72 -3.76
N GLY A 460 3.71 2.42 -5.04
CA GLY A 460 3.46 3.36 -6.14
C GLY A 460 4.55 4.42 -6.28
N ILE A 461 4.39 5.27 -7.29
CA ILE A 461 5.34 6.33 -7.63
C ILE A 461 4.98 7.59 -6.83
N ALA A 462 5.97 8.24 -6.23
CA ALA A 462 5.80 9.59 -5.70
C ALA A 462 5.87 10.59 -6.86
N PHE A 463 4.80 11.35 -7.07
CA PHE A 463 4.74 12.39 -8.10
C PHE A 463 5.18 13.75 -7.55
N VAL A 464 5.68 14.62 -8.44
CA VAL A 464 5.96 16.03 -8.14
C VAL A 464 4.74 16.94 -8.31
#